data_AF-A0A0B5BGH3-F1
#
_entry.id   AF-A0A0B5BGH3-F1
#
_cell.length_a   1.000
_cell.length_b   1.000
_cell.length_c   1.000
_cell.angle_alpha   90.00
_cell.angle_beta   90.00
_cell.angle_gamma   90.00
#
_symmetry.space_group_name_H-M   'P 1'
#
loop_
_entity.id
_entity.type
_entity.pdbx_description
1 polymer ?
#
loop_
_entity_poly.entity_id
_entity_poly.type
_entity_poly.pdbx_seq_one_letter_code
_entity_poly.pdbx_strand_id
1 'polypeptide(L)'
;MKNMTKLAALFLALTMAQTAVVPAGYADDYATKVQKEQKEKQEKEKKDKERAEKERKEKKRNTSPKPVPAPTPTPTPAPVPKPTPAPTPAPAPAPAPTPAPTPAPTPAPTPAPAPTPAPTQTWALYNQYCAGCHGTAKQGRSASAIQSAISANIGGMGFLSSTLTSAQISALAAGQ
;
A
#
# COMPACT_ATOMS: atom_id res chain seq x y z
N MET A 1 -4.17 44.51 -45.21
CA MET A 1 -4.84 45.80 -45.48
C MET A 1 -3.94 47.03 -45.29
N LYS A 2 -2.94 47.03 -44.39
CA LYS A 2 -2.06 48.18 -44.15
C LYS A 2 -0.97 48.44 -45.22
N ASN A 3 -0.83 47.54 -46.21
CA ASN A 3 0.23 47.60 -47.23
C ASN A 3 -0.28 48.08 -48.60
N MET A 4 -1.61 48.07 -48.81
CA MET A 4 -2.22 48.48 -50.09
C MET A 4 -2.32 50.00 -50.22
N THR A 5 -2.44 50.72 -49.10
CA THR A 5 -2.58 52.18 -49.07
C THR A 5 -1.28 52.90 -49.48
N LYS A 6 -0.10 52.28 -49.30
CA LYS A 6 1.18 52.86 -49.71
C LYS A 6 1.44 52.72 -51.22
N LEU A 7 0.88 51.71 -51.89
CA LEU A 7 1.03 51.53 -53.34
C LEU A 7 0.20 52.55 -54.14
N ALA A 8 -0.99 52.90 -53.65
CA ALA A 8 -1.87 53.85 -54.33
C ALA A 8 -1.30 55.28 -54.37
N ALA A 9 -0.57 55.69 -53.32
CA ALA A 9 0.05 57.01 -53.27
C ALA A 9 1.26 57.15 -54.24
N LEU A 10 1.99 56.06 -54.50
CA LEU A 10 3.15 56.07 -55.41
C LEU A 10 2.73 56.12 -56.89
N PHE A 11 1.60 55.49 -57.23
CA PHE A 11 1.06 55.49 -58.59
C PHE A 11 0.49 56.85 -59.01
N LEU A 12 -0.09 57.62 -58.07
CA LEU A 12 -0.65 58.93 -58.38
C LEU A 12 0.42 60.00 -58.62
N ALA A 13 1.61 59.85 -58.01
CA ALA A 13 2.72 60.79 -58.18
C ALA A 13 3.47 60.60 -59.51
N LEU A 14 3.46 59.39 -60.08
CA LEU A 14 4.23 59.08 -61.29
C LEU A 14 3.52 59.50 -62.58
N THR A 15 2.19 59.70 -62.56
CA THR A 15 1.41 60.05 -63.75
C THR A 15 1.42 61.54 -64.11
N MET A 16 1.95 62.41 -63.24
CA MET A 16 1.91 63.88 -63.44
C MET A 16 3.18 64.47 -64.08
N ALA A 17 4.19 63.65 -64.42
CA ALA A 17 5.55 64.16 -64.67
C ALA A 17 6.07 64.13 -66.12
N GLN A 18 5.30 63.75 -67.15
CA GLN A 18 5.85 63.79 -68.52
C GLN A 18 4.80 63.97 -69.61
N THR A 19 4.33 65.21 -69.78
CA THR A 19 3.94 65.74 -71.09
C THR A 19 5.01 66.74 -71.53
N ALA A 20 6.10 66.24 -72.09
CA ALA A 20 7.09 67.05 -72.79
C ALA A 20 7.09 66.62 -74.26
N VAL A 21 6.50 67.50 -75.07
CA VAL A 21 6.38 67.44 -76.53
C VAL A 21 7.78 67.45 -77.16
N VAL A 22 8.10 66.42 -77.94
CA VAL A 22 9.29 66.37 -78.82
C VAL A 22 8.80 66.34 -80.29
N PRO A 23 9.37 67.15 -81.21
CA PRO A 23 8.82 67.40 -82.55
C PRO A 23 8.86 66.21 -83.53
N ALA A 24 7.83 66.16 -84.38
CA ALA A 24 7.39 65.03 -85.22
C ALA A 24 8.18 64.78 -86.52
N GLY A 25 9.52 64.75 -86.46
CA GLY A 25 10.33 64.43 -87.65
C GLY A 25 11.67 63.74 -87.41
N TYR A 26 12.12 63.67 -86.15
CA TYR A 26 13.36 62.98 -85.75
C TYR A 26 13.09 61.81 -84.77
N ALA A 27 11.84 61.65 -84.33
CA ALA A 27 11.43 60.64 -83.37
C ALA A 27 11.21 59.25 -84.00
N ASP A 28 10.84 59.18 -85.29
CA ASP A 28 10.46 57.91 -85.92
C ASP A 28 11.66 57.01 -86.26
N ASP A 29 12.78 57.57 -86.75
CA ASP A 29 14.02 56.79 -87.00
C ASP A 29 14.68 56.32 -85.69
N TYR A 30 14.69 57.19 -84.68
CA TYR A 30 15.24 56.87 -83.37
C TYR A 30 14.38 55.85 -82.60
N ALA A 31 13.05 56.00 -82.63
CA ALA A 31 12.13 55.04 -82.02
C ALA A 31 12.21 53.66 -82.69
N THR A 32 12.38 53.61 -84.02
CA THR A 32 12.49 52.34 -84.75
C THR A 32 13.81 51.62 -84.44
N LYS A 33 14.94 52.34 -84.34
CA LYS A 33 16.23 51.77 -83.91
C LYS A 33 16.18 51.24 -82.47
N VAL A 34 15.61 52.02 -81.56
CA VAL A 34 15.44 51.60 -80.15
C VAL A 34 14.52 50.38 -80.05
N GLN A 35 13.43 50.30 -80.83
CA GLN A 35 12.57 49.13 -80.84
C GLN A 35 13.25 47.89 -81.43
N LYS A 36 14.07 48.04 -82.48
CA LYS A 36 14.85 46.94 -83.05
C LYS A 36 15.87 46.40 -82.05
N GLU A 37 16.62 47.28 -81.39
CA GLU A 37 17.59 46.88 -80.35
C GLU A 37 16.90 46.22 -79.14
N GLN A 38 15.74 46.73 -78.72
CA GLN A 38 14.97 46.10 -77.64
C GLN A 38 14.41 44.74 -78.05
N LYS A 39 13.98 44.57 -79.30
CA LYS A 39 13.52 43.27 -79.82
C LYS A 39 14.66 42.26 -79.91
N GLU A 40 15.84 42.67 -80.40
CA GLU A 40 17.03 41.82 -80.44
C GLU A 40 17.50 41.42 -79.03
N LYS A 41 17.44 42.35 -78.07
CA LYS A 41 17.77 42.07 -76.67
C LYS A 41 16.79 41.10 -76.03
N GLN A 42 15.48 41.25 -76.26
CA GLN A 42 14.46 40.33 -75.77
C GLN A 42 14.58 38.94 -76.40
N GLU A 43 14.91 38.86 -77.69
CA GLU A 43 15.11 37.58 -78.38
C GLU A 43 16.35 36.85 -77.86
N LYS A 44 17.46 37.59 -77.63
CA LYS A 44 18.67 37.03 -77.01
C LYS A 44 18.40 36.50 -75.60
N GLU A 45 17.70 37.28 -74.78
CA GLU A 45 17.33 36.86 -73.41
C GLU A 45 16.41 35.63 -73.42
N LYS A 46 15.44 35.57 -74.34
CA LYS A 46 14.58 34.39 -74.52
C LYS A 46 15.40 33.16 -74.90
N LYS A 47 16.36 33.30 -75.82
CA LYS A 47 17.23 32.20 -76.27
C LYS A 47 18.15 31.71 -75.15
N ASP A 48 18.69 32.62 -74.33
CA ASP A 48 19.53 32.26 -73.18
C ASP A 48 18.71 31.54 -72.09
N LYS A 49 17.46 31.98 -71.85
CA LYS A 49 16.54 31.31 -70.91
C LYS A 49 16.15 29.91 -71.39
N GLU A 50 15.90 29.73 -72.68
CA GLU A 50 15.59 28.42 -73.28
C GLU A 50 16.80 27.48 -73.20
N ARG A 51 18.02 27.99 -73.46
CA ARG A 51 19.26 27.22 -73.28
C ARG A 51 19.46 26.81 -71.82
N ALA A 52 19.26 27.72 -70.86
CA ALA A 52 19.37 27.42 -69.44
C ALA A 52 18.32 26.38 -68.98
N GLU A 53 17.10 26.43 -69.51
CA GLU A 53 16.08 25.43 -69.22
C GLU A 53 16.46 24.06 -69.81
N LYS A 54 17.03 24.02 -71.02
CA LYS A 54 17.52 22.79 -71.65
C LYS A 54 18.66 22.16 -70.86
N GLU A 55 19.64 22.97 -70.42
CA GLU A 55 20.74 22.52 -69.56
C GLU A 55 20.23 22.04 -68.19
N ARG A 56 19.22 22.70 -67.60
CA ARG A 56 18.58 22.23 -66.37
C ARG A 56 17.86 20.89 -66.56
N LYS A 57 17.15 20.69 -67.68
CA LYS A 57 16.47 19.43 -68.00
C LYS A 57 17.46 18.30 -68.27
N GLU A 58 18.57 18.59 -68.93
CA GLU A 58 19.64 17.63 -69.22
C GLU A 58 20.38 17.22 -67.94
N LYS A 59 20.71 18.18 -67.06
CA LYS A 59 21.29 17.90 -65.73
C LYS A 59 20.35 17.06 -64.87
N LYS A 60 19.03 17.22 -65.00
CA LYS A 60 18.02 16.41 -64.30
C LYS A 60 17.87 15.00 -64.88
N ARG A 61 18.22 14.77 -66.16
CA ARG A 61 18.30 13.42 -66.75
C ARG A 61 19.58 12.69 -66.34
N ASN A 62 20.70 13.40 -66.20
CA ASN A 62 22.00 12.80 -65.88
C ASN A 62 22.25 12.54 -64.37
N THR A 63 21.28 12.85 -63.50
CA THR A 63 21.32 12.53 -62.05
C THR A 63 20.19 11.60 -61.61
N SER A 64 19.49 10.94 -62.54
CA SER A 64 18.47 9.96 -62.18
C SER A 64 19.15 8.66 -61.72
N PRO A 65 19.03 8.26 -60.45
CA PRO A 65 19.57 6.98 -60.01
C PRO A 65 18.85 5.84 -60.73
N LYS A 66 19.62 4.85 -61.20
CA LYS A 66 19.10 3.56 -61.68
C LYS A 66 18.11 3.02 -60.63
N PRO A 67 16.89 2.59 -61.00
CA PRO A 67 15.96 1.99 -60.05
C PRO A 67 16.64 0.80 -59.38
N VAL A 68 16.85 0.90 -58.06
CA VAL A 68 17.17 -0.26 -57.23
C VAL A 68 15.89 -1.10 -57.17
N PRO A 69 15.94 -2.41 -57.43
CA PRO A 69 14.77 -3.28 -57.24
C PRO A 69 14.23 -3.08 -55.83
N ALA A 70 12.91 -2.92 -55.71
CA ALA A 70 12.26 -2.85 -54.41
C ALA A 70 12.65 -4.11 -53.61
N PRO A 71 13.06 -3.99 -52.33
CA PRO A 71 13.29 -5.16 -51.51
C PRO A 71 11.98 -5.96 -51.43
N THR A 72 12.08 -7.24 -51.74
CA THR A 72 11.03 -8.23 -51.50
C THR A 72 10.53 -8.06 -50.06
N PRO A 73 9.22 -7.99 -49.78
CA PRO A 73 8.74 -7.89 -48.41
C PRO A 73 9.32 -9.06 -47.62
N THR A 74 10.09 -8.74 -46.57
CA THR A 74 10.44 -9.73 -45.56
C THR A 74 9.14 -10.29 -44.99
N PRO A 75 8.99 -11.62 -44.88
CA PRO A 75 7.79 -12.20 -44.29
C PRO A 75 7.58 -11.57 -42.92
N THR A 76 6.36 -11.06 -42.68
CA THR A 76 5.93 -10.68 -41.35
C THR A 76 6.18 -11.87 -40.44
N PRO A 77 7.00 -11.74 -39.37
CA PRO A 77 7.19 -12.85 -38.45
C PRO A 77 5.82 -13.28 -37.95
N ALA A 78 5.56 -14.59 -37.98
CA ALA A 78 4.35 -15.16 -37.41
C ALA A 78 4.18 -14.64 -35.98
N PRO A 79 2.95 -14.34 -35.54
CA PRO A 79 2.72 -13.87 -34.18
C PRO A 79 3.37 -14.85 -33.20
N VAL A 80 4.26 -14.34 -32.36
CA VAL A 80 4.85 -15.12 -31.27
C VAL A 80 3.69 -15.67 -30.45
N PRO A 81 3.57 -16.99 -30.26
CA PRO A 81 2.50 -17.55 -29.46
C PRO A 81 2.54 -16.91 -28.07
N LYS A 82 1.39 -16.43 -27.61
CA LYS A 82 1.23 -15.90 -26.26
C LYS A 82 1.79 -16.93 -25.27
N PRO A 83 2.66 -16.54 -24.33
CA PRO A 83 3.18 -17.47 -23.33
C PRO A 83 2.01 -18.17 -22.66
N THR A 84 2.04 -19.50 -22.67
CA THR A 84 1.10 -20.34 -21.92
C THR A 84 1.17 -19.91 -20.45
N PRO A 85 0.04 -19.58 -19.81
CA PRO A 85 0.03 -19.28 -18.38
C PRO A 85 0.72 -20.41 -17.61
N ALA A 86 1.59 -20.04 -16.65
CA ALA A 86 2.18 -21.02 -15.76
C ALA A 86 1.06 -21.84 -15.09
N PRO A 87 1.27 -23.16 -14.89
CA PRO A 87 0.29 -23.99 -14.21
C PRO A 87 -0.01 -23.40 -12.84
N THR A 88 -1.30 -23.32 -12.51
CA THR A 88 -1.75 -22.90 -11.18
C THR A 88 -1.12 -23.83 -10.13
N PRO A 89 -0.48 -23.32 -9.07
CA PRO A 89 0.05 -24.15 -8.01
C PRO A 89 -1.04 -25.07 -7.45
N ALA A 90 -0.68 -26.33 -7.19
CA ALA A 90 -1.58 -27.27 -6.53
C ALA A 90 -2.05 -26.68 -5.18
N PRO A 91 -3.32 -26.85 -4.81
CA PRO A 91 -3.81 -26.39 -3.52
C PRO A 91 -2.99 -27.00 -2.39
N ALA A 92 -2.68 -26.18 -1.38
CA ALA A 92 -1.98 -26.64 -0.20
C ALA A 92 -2.76 -27.79 0.48
N PRO A 93 -2.07 -28.82 1.01
CA PRO A 93 -2.73 -29.90 1.73
C PRO A 93 -3.53 -29.34 2.91
N ALA A 94 -4.71 -29.92 3.14
CA ALA A 94 -5.56 -29.56 4.27
C ALA A 94 -4.79 -29.74 5.60
N PRO A 95 -4.96 -28.84 6.58
CA PRO A 95 -4.33 -28.99 7.88
C PRO A 95 -4.76 -30.31 8.53
N ALA A 96 -3.83 -30.97 9.21
CA ALA A 96 -4.11 -32.18 9.97
C ALA A 96 -5.16 -31.90 11.06
N PRO A 97 -6.05 -32.86 11.36
CA PRO A 97 -7.04 -32.70 12.42
C PRO A 97 -6.35 -32.46 13.76
N THR A 98 -6.86 -31.51 14.53
CA THR A 98 -6.41 -31.25 15.91
C THR A 98 -6.64 -32.51 16.77
N PRO A 99 -5.65 -32.96 17.55
CA PRO A 99 -5.84 -34.07 18.48
C PRO A 99 -6.98 -33.79 19.46
N ALA A 100 -7.73 -34.83 19.80
CA ALA A 100 -8.77 -34.73 20.82
C ALA A 100 -8.15 -34.34 22.19
N PRO A 101 -8.85 -33.52 23.00
CA PRO A 101 -8.36 -33.13 24.31
C PRO A 101 -8.19 -34.36 25.22
N THR A 102 -7.06 -34.42 25.93
CA THR A 102 -6.80 -35.44 26.95
C THR A 102 -7.82 -35.32 28.08
N PRO A 103 -8.43 -36.43 28.55
CA PRO A 103 -9.34 -36.40 29.69
C PRO A 103 -8.66 -35.80 30.93
N ALA A 104 -9.42 -35.01 31.69
CA ALA A 104 -8.94 -34.46 32.96
C ALA A 104 -8.61 -35.59 33.96
N PRO A 105 -7.57 -35.42 34.79
CA PRO A 105 -7.24 -36.41 35.81
C PRO A 105 -8.38 -36.57 36.82
N THR A 106 -8.63 -37.81 37.24
CA THR A 106 -9.61 -38.12 38.29
C THR A 106 -9.15 -37.51 39.62
N PRO A 107 -10.03 -36.83 40.38
CA PRO A 107 -9.69 -36.33 41.71
C PRO A 107 -9.21 -37.43 42.64
N ALA A 108 -8.22 -37.12 43.48
CA ALA A 108 -7.74 -38.03 44.52
C ALA A 108 -8.87 -38.35 45.54
N PRO A 109 -8.87 -39.56 46.12
CA PRO A 109 -9.86 -39.92 47.13
C PRO A 109 -9.76 -39.01 48.37
N THR A 110 -10.90 -38.63 48.92
CA THR A 110 -10.98 -37.86 50.17
C THR A 110 -10.44 -38.70 51.34
N PRO A 111 -9.57 -38.16 52.22
CA PRO A 111 -9.10 -38.88 53.40
C PRO A 111 -10.26 -39.32 54.32
N ALA A 112 -10.09 -40.47 54.97
CA ALA A 112 -11.02 -40.95 55.99
C ALA A 112 -11.07 -40.00 57.21
N PRO A 113 -12.21 -39.87 57.91
CA PRO A 113 -12.31 -39.06 59.11
C PRO A 113 -11.41 -39.60 60.23
N ALA A 114 -10.82 -38.69 61.01
CA ALA A 114 -10.02 -39.03 62.18
C ALA A 114 -10.87 -39.73 63.26
N PRO A 115 -10.31 -40.66 64.04
CA PRO A 115 -11.05 -41.36 65.10
C PRO A 115 -11.52 -40.39 66.19
N THR A 116 -12.73 -40.60 66.70
CA THR A 116 -13.25 -39.87 67.85
C THR A 116 -12.44 -40.24 69.11
N PRO A 117 -11.93 -39.26 69.88
CA PRO A 117 -11.20 -39.54 71.10
C PRO A 117 -12.07 -40.24 72.14
N ALA A 118 -11.47 -41.17 72.89
CA ALA A 118 -12.17 -41.93 73.92
C ALA A 118 -12.67 -41.02 75.07
N PRO A 119 -13.82 -41.33 75.70
CA PRO A 119 -14.41 -40.53 76.79
C PRO A 119 -13.51 -40.42 78.03
N THR A 120 -12.56 -41.33 78.22
CA THR A 120 -11.54 -41.21 79.29
C THR A 120 -10.53 -40.09 79.02
N GLN A 121 -10.23 -39.80 77.76
CA GLN A 121 -9.31 -38.72 77.39
C GLN A 121 -9.95 -37.34 77.56
N THR A 122 -11.26 -37.22 77.33
CA THR A 122 -11.98 -35.94 77.47
C THR A 122 -12.00 -35.47 78.92
N TRP A 123 -12.23 -36.37 79.87
CA TRP A 123 -12.24 -36.06 81.29
C TRP A 123 -10.85 -35.71 81.83
N ALA A 124 -9.80 -36.42 81.38
CA ALA A 124 -8.42 -36.11 81.75
C ALA A 124 -8.01 -34.71 81.28
N LEU A 125 -8.32 -34.35 80.02
CA LEU A 125 -8.05 -33.01 79.47
C LEU A 125 -8.80 -31.92 80.24
N TYR A 126 -10.06 -32.15 80.58
CA TYR A 126 -10.85 -31.18 81.34
C TYR A 126 -10.27 -30.94 82.74
N ASN A 127 -9.89 -32.00 83.45
CA ASN A 127 -9.30 -31.89 84.79
C ASN A 127 -7.95 -31.19 84.78
N GLN A 128 -7.14 -31.46 83.75
CA GLN A 128 -5.79 -30.89 83.64
C GLN A 128 -5.81 -29.40 83.29
N TYR A 129 -6.73 -28.97 82.42
CA TYR A 129 -6.66 -27.63 81.81
C TYR A 129 -7.83 -26.71 82.16
N CYS A 130 -8.96 -27.24 82.63
CA CYS A 130 -10.20 -26.45 82.77
C CYS A 130 -10.76 -26.44 84.21
N ALA A 131 -10.66 -27.56 84.94
CA ALA A 131 -11.32 -27.73 86.24
C ALA A 131 -10.83 -26.74 87.32
N GLY A 132 -9.57 -26.29 87.23
CA GLY A 132 -8.99 -25.33 88.18
C GLY A 132 -9.70 -23.97 88.19
N CYS A 133 -10.24 -23.53 87.05
CA CYS A 133 -10.93 -22.23 86.92
C CYS A 133 -12.46 -22.38 86.79
N HIS A 134 -12.94 -23.49 86.23
CA HIS A 134 -14.36 -23.71 85.91
C HIS A 134 -15.07 -24.66 86.89
N GLY A 135 -14.35 -25.24 87.86
CA GLY A 135 -14.88 -26.23 88.78
C GLY A 135 -15.10 -27.61 88.13
N THR A 136 -15.69 -28.53 88.88
CA THR A 136 -15.89 -29.92 88.46
C THR A 136 -17.08 -30.10 87.51
N ALA A 137 -17.96 -29.10 87.41
CA ALA A 137 -19.12 -29.14 86.53
C ALA A 137 -18.78 -28.59 85.14
N LYS A 138 -18.57 -29.49 84.18
CA LYS A 138 -18.34 -29.14 82.79
C LYS A 138 -19.59 -28.49 82.19
N GLN A 139 -19.46 -27.23 81.81
CA GLN A 139 -20.50 -26.49 81.10
C GLN A 139 -20.50 -26.99 79.65
N GLY A 140 -21.63 -27.53 79.15
CA GLY A 140 -21.77 -28.14 77.82
C GLY A 140 -21.59 -27.15 76.65
N ARG A 141 -20.38 -26.63 76.50
CA ARG A 141 -20.00 -25.61 75.52
C ARG A 141 -19.60 -26.29 74.21
N SER A 142 -20.01 -25.70 73.09
CA SER A 142 -19.56 -26.13 71.76
C SER A 142 -18.05 -25.94 71.57
N ALA A 143 -17.45 -26.75 70.70
CA ALA A 143 -16.02 -26.64 70.36
C ALA A 143 -15.67 -25.25 69.84
N SER A 144 -16.56 -24.65 69.04
CA SER A 144 -16.42 -23.27 68.55
C SER A 144 -16.39 -22.25 69.67
N ALA A 145 -17.25 -22.38 70.69
CA ALA A 145 -17.27 -21.46 71.83
C ALA A 145 -15.99 -21.59 72.66
N ILE A 146 -15.49 -22.81 72.87
CA ILE A 146 -14.22 -23.06 73.56
C ILE A 146 -13.06 -22.46 72.76
N GLN A 147 -13.00 -22.71 71.45
CA GLN A 147 -11.97 -22.17 70.58
C GLN A 147 -11.98 -20.64 70.55
N SER A 148 -13.14 -20.01 70.41
CA SER A 148 -13.27 -18.56 70.42
C SER A 148 -12.81 -17.96 71.74
N ALA A 149 -13.10 -18.59 72.88
CA ALA A 149 -12.69 -18.11 74.18
C ALA A 149 -11.17 -18.21 74.41
N ILE A 150 -10.55 -19.30 73.93
CA ILE A 150 -9.09 -19.46 73.94
C ILE A 150 -8.44 -18.41 73.03
N SER A 151 -8.92 -18.26 71.79
CA SER A 151 -8.35 -17.31 70.81
C SER A 151 -8.51 -15.85 71.26
N ALA A 152 -9.61 -15.51 71.93
CA ALA A 152 -9.84 -14.19 72.49
C ALA A 152 -9.20 -13.99 73.89
N ASN A 153 -8.44 -14.98 74.38
CA ASN A 153 -7.82 -14.98 75.71
C ASN A 153 -8.78 -14.62 76.85
N ILE A 154 -10.03 -15.07 76.75
CA ILE A 154 -11.06 -14.80 77.76
C ILE A 154 -10.65 -15.50 79.05
N GLY A 155 -10.64 -14.77 80.17
CA GLY A 155 -10.28 -15.32 81.48
C GLY A 155 -8.85 -15.88 81.57
N GLY A 156 -7.94 -15.45 80.69
CA GLY A 156 -6.55 -15.93 80.66
C GLY A 156 -6.35 -17.28 79.97
N MET A 157 -7.35 -17.80 79.24
CA MET A 157 -7.27 -19.11 78.56
C MET A 157 -6.34 -19.15 77.34
N GLY A 158 -5.74 -18.02 76.93
CA GLY A 158 -4.95 -17.91 75.70
C GLY A 158 -3.73 -18.83 75.66
N PHE A 159 -3.17 -19.22 76.81
CA PHE A 159 -2.05 -20.17 76.88
C PHE A 159 -2.43 -21.57 76.34
N LEU A 160 -3.73 -21.91 76.34
CA LEU A 160 -4.22 -23.18 75.83
C LEU A 160 -4.20 -23.24 74.30
N SER A 161 -4.04 -22.11 73.60
CA SER A 161 -3.97 -22.06 72.14
C SER A 161 -2.79 -22.85 71.55
N SER A 162 -1.69 -22.95 72.31
CA SER A 162 -0.50 -23.73 71.94
C SER A 162 -0.47 -25.12 72.59
N THR A 163 -1.31 -25.35 73.60
CA THR A 163 -1.32 -26.60 74.39
C THR A 163 -2.38 -27.59 73.91
N LEU A 164 -3.51 -27.10 73.40
CA LEU A 164 -4.62 -27.93 72.93
C LEU A 164 -4.77 -27.85 71.41
N THR A 165 -4.85 -29.01 70.77
CA THR A 165 -5.20 -29.14 69.36
C THR A 165 -6.70 -28.96 69.13
N SER A 166 -7.11 -28.62 67.90
CA SER A 166 -8.52 -28.51 67.53
C SER A 166 -9.32 -29.81 67.76
N ALA A 167 -8.66 -30.97 67.65
CA ALA A 167 -9.26 -32.26 67.97
C ALA A 167 -9.53 -32.42 69.47
N GLN A 168 -8.58 -32.00 70.33
CA GLN A 168 -8.75 -32.00 71.79
C GLN A 168 -9.81 -30.99 72.24
N ILE A 169 -9.91 -29.82 71.61
CA ILE A 169 -10.96 -28.83 71.88
C ILE A 169 -12.34 -29.39 71.49
N SER A 170 -12.40 -30.13 70.38
CA SER A 170 -13.63 -30.82 69.97
C SER A 170 -13.99 -31.96 70.93
N ALA A 171 -13.00 -32.68 71.45
CA ALA A 171 -13.15 -33.71 72.48
C ALA A 171 -13.71 -33.12 73.79
N LEU A 172 -13.17 -31.98 74.22
CA LEU A 172 -13.67 -31.21 75.36
C LEU A 172 -15.11 -30.75 75.15
N ALA A 173 -15.56 -30.49 73.93
CA ALA A 173 -16.97 -30.18 73.69
C ALA A 173 -17.87 -31.43 73.79
N ALA A 174 -17.38 -32.59 73.34
CA ALA A 174 -18.16 -33.82 73.16
C ALA A 174 -18.48 -34.61 74.45
N GLY A 175 -17.71 -34.44 75.54
CA GLY A 175 -17.89 -35.22 76.77
C GLY A 175 -19.01 -34.70 77.68
N GLN A 176 -20.28 -34.73 77.23
CA GLN A 176 -21.45 -34.59 78.11
C GLN A 176 -21.96 -35.95 78.55
#